data_AF-A0AA38HXP9-F1
#
_entry.id   AF-A0AA38HXP9-F1
#
_cell.length_a   1.000
_cell.length_b   1.000
_cell.length_c   1.000
_cell.angle_alpha   90.00
_cell.angle_beta   90.00
_cell.angle_gamma   90.00
#
_symmetry.space_group_name_H-M   'P 1'
#
loop_
_entity.id
_entity.type
_entity.pdbx_description
1 polymer ?
#
loop_
_entity_poly.entity_id
_entity_poly.type
_entity_poly.pdbx_seq_one_letter_code
_entity_poly.pdbx_strand_id
1 'polypeptide(L)'
;MLRSTINLEEGIDISRFSGLILYLKRKGEGHKPKKSSILTREHVDAFLTLAGDKEHLLNKVILIFGVTGATRRHELVSLKTTCVEDYETHFLVKLVETKPKL
;
A
#
# COMPACT_ATOMS: atom_id res chain seq x y z
N MET A 1 -3.47 -8.87 12.16
CA MET A 1 -4.64 -9.38 11.41
C MET A 1 -5.08 -10.71 12.01
N LEU A 2 -5.63 -10.69 13.23
CA LEU A 2 -6.19 -11.88 13.89
C LEU A 2 -7.48 -11.48 14.59
N ARG A 3 -7.44 -10.39 15.37
CA ARG A 3 -8.63 -9.74 15.94
C ARG A 3 -9.68 -9.43 14.88
N SER A 4 -9.28 -8.78 13.80
CA SER A 4 -10.17 -8.43 12.68
C SER A 4 -10.72 -9.67 11.96
N THR A 5 -9.91 -10.73 11.85
CA THR A 5 -10.29 -11.99 11.20
C THR A 5 -11.34 -12.73 12.01
N ILE A 6 -11.12 -12.89 13.32
CA ILE A 6 -12.09 -13.53 14.23
C ILE A 6 -13.41 -12.78 14.23
N ASN A 7 -13.38 -11.44 14.19
CA ASN A 7 -14.61 -10.66 14.11
C ASN A 7 -15.34 -10.85 12.76
N LEU A 8 -14.60 -10.93 11.65
CA LEU A 8 -15.19 -11.07 10.32
C LEU A 8 -15.77 -12.48 10.08
N GLU A 9 -15.07 -13.52 10.53
CA GLU A 9 -15.42 -14.91 10.27
C GLU A 9 -16.39 -15.47 11.31
N GLU A 10 -16.19 -15.14 12.60
CA GLU A 10 -16.98 -15.70 13.71
C GLU A 10 -17.99 -14.71 14.29
N GLY A 11 -17.95 -13.42 13.89
CA GLY A 11 -18.81 -12.38 14.45
C GLY A 11 -18.49 -12.03 15.91
N ILE A 12 -17.34 -12.47 16.44
CA ILE A 12 -16.96 -12.30 17.84
C ILE A 12 -16.04 -11.08 17.98
N ASP A 13 -16.53 -10.06 18.68
CA ASP A 13 -15.70 -8.94 19.11
C ASP A 13 -14.83 -9.34 20.32
N ILE A 14 -13.61 -9.79 20.03
CA ILE A 14 -12.66 -10.15 21.09
C ILE A 14 -12.10 -8.93 21.85
N SER A 15 -12.53 -7.70 21.52
CA SER A 15 -12.03 -6.48 22.15
C SER A 15 -12.31 -6.40 23.64
N ARG A 16 -13.38 -7.07 24.07
CA ARG A 16 -13.87 -7.08 25.44
C ARG A 16 -13.13 -8.05 26.35
N PHE A 17 -12.30 -8.94 25.79
CA PHE A 17 -11.60 -10.00 26.54
C PHE A 17 -10.14 -9.61 26.78
N SER A 18 -9.90 -8.84 27.83
CA SER A 18 -8.56 -8.31 28.18
C SER A 18 -7.51 -9.41 28.40
N GLY A 19 -7.87 -10.51 29.07
CA GLY A 19 -6.98 -11.66 29.29
C GLY A 19 -6.56 -12.35 27.99
N LEU A 20 -7.50 -12.51 27.05
CA LEU A 20 -7.23 -13.06 25.72
C LEU A 20 -6.31 -12.14 24.91
N ILE A 21 -6.55 -10.83 24.93
CA ILE A 21 -5.69 -9.84 24.27
C ILE A 21 -4.26 -9.91 24.82
N LEU A 22 -4.10 -9.99 26.14
CA LEU A 22 -2.79 -10.10 26.78
C LEU A 22 -2.08 -11.40 26.38
N TYR A 23 -2.79 -12.51 26.37
CA TYR A 23 -2.27 -13.80 25.92
C TYR A 23 -1.77 -13.75 24.47
N LEU A 24 -2.57 -13.19 23.56
CA LEU A 24 -2.21 -13.05 22.15
C LEU A 24 -0.99 -12.14 21.94
N LYS A 25 -0.86 -11.05 22.71
CA LYS A 25 0.32 -10.19 22.69
C LYS A 25 1.58 -10.94 23.11
N ARG A 26 1.52 -11.69 24.21
CA ARG A 26 2.64 -12.53 24.69
C ARG A 26 3.02 -13.59 23.68
N LYS A 27 2.05 -14.21 23.00
CA LYS A 27 2.33 -15.19 21.92
C LYS A 27 2.99 -14.55 20.70
N GLY A 28 2.84 -13.24 20.49
CA GLY A 28 3.52 -12.50 19.45
C GLY A 28 4.92 -12.02 19.84
N GLU A 29 5.36 -12.18 21.09
CA GLU A 29 6.71 -11.82 21.51
C GLU A 29 7.74 -12.67 20.75
N GLY A 30 8.77 -12.03 20.20
CA GLY A 30 9.77 -12.68 19.35
C GLY A 30 9.33 -12.90 17.90
N HIS A 31 8.08 -12.60 17.53
CA HIS A 31 7.66 -12.60 16.13
C HIS A 31 8.43 -11.51 15.37
N LYS A 32 9.31 -11.92 14.46
CA LYS A 32 9.90 -11.01 13.48
C LYS A 32 8.93 -10.91 12.31
N PRO A 33 8.23 -9.78 12.12
CA PRO A 33 7.37 -9.62 10.96
C PRO A 33 8.19 -9.83 9.69
N LYS A 34 7.64 -10.56 8.72
CA LYS A 34 8.25 -10.70 7.40
C LYS A 34 8.31 -9.31 6.76
N LYS A 35 9.46 -8.66 6.88
CA LYS A 35 9.70 -7.38 6.19
C LYS A 35 9.72 -7.67 4.70
N SER A 36 8.96 -6.90 3.93
CA SER A 36 9.14 -6.87 2.48
C SER A 36 10.57 -6.46 2.17
N SER A 37 11.15 -7.02 1.11
CA SER A 37 12.43 -6.53 0.60
C SER A 37 12.33 -5.03 0.35
N ILE A 38 13.31 -4.29 0.84
CA ILE A 38 13.40 -2.84 0.62
C ILE A 38 13.99 -2.66 -0.77
N LEU A 39 13.24 -2.02 -1.68
CA LEU A 39 13.76 -1.61 -2.97
C LEU A 39 14.73 -0.45 -2.76
N THR A 40 15.94 -0.57 -3.28
CA THR A 40 16.90 0.52 -3.30
C THR A 40 16.64 1.41 -4.51
N ARG A 41 17.26 2.60 -4.52
CA ARG A 41 17.16 3.52 -5.66
C ARG A 41 17.64 2.85 -6.95
N GLU A 42 18.73 2.10 -6.87
CA GLU A 42 19.33 1.41 -8.02
C GLU A 42 18.38 0.34 -8.58
N HIS A 43 17.67 -0.39 -7.72
CA HIS A 43 16.64 -1.34 -8.17
C HIS A 43 15.48 -0.64 -8.89
N VAL A 44 15.03 0.51 -8.38
CA VAL A 44 13.96 1.30 -8.99
C VAL A 44 14.41 1.85 -10.34
N ASP A 45 15.58 2.49 -10.39
CA ASP A 45 16.13 3.10 -11.60
C ASP A 45 16.38 2.04 -12.68
N ALA A 46 16.95 0.88 -12.31
CA ALA A 46 17.18 -0.23 -13.24
C ALA A 46 15.86 -0.79 -13.81
N PHE A 47 14.82 -0.92 -12.97
CA PHE A 47 13.52 -1.38 -13.45
C PHE A 47 12.86 -0.36 -14.40
N LEU A 48 12.88 0.93 -14.06
CA LEU A 48 12.26 1.98 -14.88
C LEU A 48 12.95 2.12 -16.24
N THR A 49 14.27 1.92 -16.30
CA THR A 49 15.08 2.11 -17.51
C THR A 49 15.19 0.85 -18.38
N LEU A 50 15.41 -0.32 -17.78
CA LEU A 50 15.76 -1.55 -18.52
C LEU A 50 14.56 -2.43 -18.84
N ALA A 51 13.50 -2.40 -18.03
CA ALA A 51 12.33 -3.26 -18.26
C ALA A 51 11.56 -2.79 -19.51
N GLY A 52 11.08 -3.72 -20.34
CA GLY A 52 10.35 -3.37 -21.56
C GLY A 52 8.93 -2.83 -21.29
N ASP A 53 8.55 -1.74 -21.93
CA ASP A 53 7.24 -1.11 -21.70
C ASP A 53 6.07 -1.97 -22.18
N LYS A 54 6.26 -2.80 -23.20
CA LYS A 54 5.21 -3.72 -23.70
C LYS A 54 4.62 -4.61 -22.60
N GLU A 55 5.44 -5.02 -21.64
CA GLU A 55 5.05 -5.92 -20.55
C GLU A 55 4.89 -5.18 -19.21
N HIS A 56 5.60 -4.07 -19.02
CA HIS A 56 5.78 -3.47 -17.71
C HIS A 56 5.37 -2.00 -17.61
N LEU A 57 4.81 -1.39 -18.66
CA LEU A 57 4.40 0.02 -18.64
C LEU A 57 3.51 0.34 -17.42
N LEU A 58 2.46 -0.45 -17.19
CA LEU A 58 1.57 -0.25 -16.04
C LEU A 58 2.31 -0.33 -14.70
N ASN A 59 3.20 -1.31 -14.54
CA ASN A 59 3.98 -1.49 -13.32
C ASN A 59 4.94 -0.33 -13.07
N LYS A 60 5.57 0.19 -14.12
CA LYS A 60 6.43 1.38 -14.04
C LYS A 60 5.65 2.60 -13.59
N VAL A 61 4.49 2.84 -14.18
CA VAL A 61 3.61 3.95 -13.81
C VAL A 61 3.19 3.83 -12.34
N ILE A 62 2.72 2.65 -11.91
CA ILE A 62 2.35 2.39 -10.51
C ILE A 62 3.54 2.62 -9.56
N LEU A 63 4.73 2.16 -9.93
CA LEU A 63 5.94 2.34 -9.12
C LEU A 63 6.28 3.81 -8.96
N ILE A 64 6.22 4.60 -10.05
CA ILE A 64 6.46 6.04 -10.01
C ILE A 64 5.49 6.69 -9.01
N PHE A 65 4.19 6.45 -9.13
CA PHE A 65 3.19 7.00 -8.19
C PHE A 65 3.37 6.55 -6.74
N GLY A 66 3.81 5.31 -6.52
CA GLY A 66 4.09 4.79 -5.19
C GLY A 66 5.31 5.43 -4.55
N VAL A 67 6.36 5.68 -5.34
CA VAL A 67 7.62 6.29 -4.86
C VAL A 67 7.50 7.81 -4.70
N THR A 68 6.87 8.52 -5.66
CA THR A 68 6.81 9.99 -5.65
C THR A 68 5.61 10.56 -4.89
N GLY A 69 4.44 9.91 -4.99
CA GLY A 69 3.19 10.43 -4.43
C GLY A 69 2.78 9.81 -3.10
N ALA A 70 3.49 8.78 -2.62
CA ALA A 70 3.08 7.95 -1.49
C ALA A 70 1.62 7.45 -1.60
N THR A 71 1.17 7.25 -2.84
CA THR A 71 -0.23 6.95 -3.18
C THR A 71 -0.64 5.59 -2.65
N ARG A 72 -1.81 5.49 -2.01
CA ARG A 72 -2.35 4.22 -1.52
C ARG A 72 -2.94 3.41 -2.67
N ARG A 73 -3.04 2.09 -2.46
CA ARG A 73 -3.61 1.17 -3.46
C ARG A 73 -5.00 1.60 -3.95
N HIS A 74 -5.88 2.02 -3.06
CA HIS A 74 -7.24 2.40 -3.46
C HIS A 74 -7.28 3.71 -4.25
N GLU A 75 -6.42 4.69 -3.89
CA GLU A 75 -6.25 5.94 -4.63
C GLU A 75 -5.79 5.66 -6.06
N LEU A 76 -4.81 4.77 -6.25
CA LEU A 76 -4.34 4.32 -7.57
C LEU A 76 -5.43 3.64 -8.41
N VAL A 77 -6.20 2.73 -7.80
CA VAL A 77 -7.27 2.00 -8.50
C VAL A 77 -8.39 2.94 -8.95
N SER A 78 -8.65 3.99 -8.16
CA SER A 78 -9.68 4.99 -8.48
C SER A 78 -9.22 6.10 -9.42
N LEU A 79 -7.91 6.17 -9.73
CA LEU A 79 -7.32 7.23 -10.52
C LEU A 79 -7.82 7.18 -11.96
N LYS A 80 -8.26 8.33 -12.47
CA LYS A 80 -8.70 8.49 -13.86
C LYS A 80 -7.69 9.34 -14.63
N THR A 81 -7.62 9.14 -15.95
CA THR A 81 -6.79 9.97 -16.84
C THR A 81 -7.20 11.44 -16.80
N THR A 82 -8.46 11.75 -16.54
CA THR A 82 -8.98 13.11 -16.36
C THR A 82 -8.40 13.83 -15.14
N CYS A 83 -7.76 13.10 -14.22
CA CYS A 83 -7.12 13.66 -13.03
C CYS A 83 -5.64 14.03 -13.27
N VAL A 84 -5.14 13.85 -14.48
CA VAL A 84 -3.75 14.12 -14.88
C VAL A 84 -3.74 15.34 -15.79
N GLU A 85 -2.98 16.35 -15.40
CA GLU A 85 -2.71 17.56 -16.19
C GLU A 85 -1.24 17.52 -16.63
N ASP A 86 -1.01 17.69 -17.93
CA ASP A 86 0.32 17.71 -18.55
C ASP A 86 0.80 19.17 -18.67
N TYR A 87 1.90 19.48 -17.99
CA TYR A 87 2.56 20.78 -18.02
C TYR A 87 3.88 20.75 -18.80
N GLU A 88 4.07 19.76 -19.68
CA GLU A 88 5.26 19.44 -20.51
C GLU A 88 6.52 19.06 -19.71
N THR A 89 6.79 19.82 -18.66
CA THR A 89 7.91 19.62 -17.73
C THR A 89 7.60 18.63 -16.61
N HIS A 90 6.32 18.50 -16.26
CA HIS A 90 5.85 17.61 -15.22
C HIS A 90 4.37 17.29 -15.41
N PHE A 91 3.93 16.19 -14.79
CA PHE A 91 2.52 15.86 -14.66
C PHE A 91 2.01 16.28 -13.29
N LEU A 92 0.91 17.04 -13.26
CA LEU A 92 0.17 17.29 -12.03
C LEU A 92 -0.95 16.27 -11.93
N VAL A 93 -0.96 15.48 -10.85
CA VAL A 93 -1.97 14.44 -10.64
C VAL A 93 -2.80 14.76 -9.41
N LYS A 94 -4.09 14.99 -9.64
CA LYS A 94 -5.06 15.33 -8.61
C LYS A 94 -5.67 14.06 -8.04
N LEU A 95 -5.19 13.63 -6.87
CA LEU A 95 -5.76 12.50 -6.15
C LEU A 95 -7.10 12.91 -5.52
N VAL A 96 -8.14 12.11 -5.74
CA VAL A 96 -9.44 12.33 -5.08
C VAL A 96 -9.34 11.82 -3.65
N GLU A 97 -9.50 12.71 -2.67
CA GLU A 97 -9.48 12.35 -1.26
C GLU A 97 -10.55 11.31 -0.94
N THR A 98 -10.15 10.22 -0.29
CA THR A 98 -11.07 9.19 0.21
C THR A 98 -11.00 9.15 1.74
N LYS A 99 -11.82 10.04 2.35
CA LYS A 99 -12.13 10.25 3.77
C LYS A 99 -10.95 10.42 4.76
N PRO A 100 -11.05 11.37 5.72
CA PRO A 100 -10.12 11.39 6.84
C PRO A 100 -10.31 10.10 7.65
N LYS A 101 -9.22 9.53 8.14
CA LYS A 101 -9.27 8.44 9.12
C LYS A 101 -10.01 8.97 10.36
N LEU A 102 -11.23 8.47 10.60
CA LEU A 102 -11.85 8.44 11.93
C LEU A 102 -10.99 7.58 12.87
#